data_AF-A0AAV0T725-F1
#
_entry.id   AF-A0AAV0T725-F1
#
_cell.length_a   1.000
_cell.length_b   1.000
_cell.length_c   1.000
_cell.angle_alpha   90.00
_cell.angle_beta   90.00
_cell.angle_gamma   90.00
#
_symmetry.space_group_name_H-M   'P 1'
#
loop_
_entity.id
_entity.type
_entity.pdbx_description
1 polymer ?
#
loop_
_entity_poly.entity_id
_entity_poly.type
_entity_poly.pdbx_seq_one_letter_code
_entity_poly.pdbx_strand_id
1 'polypeptide(L)'
;MGIISTPVTNFSGHYRKRASFSADLSQSTAWLEHLHLNIRSINANGKLSKVQYQVQATYTPPCCQDPELVWTVSRPFNAYRHFRKQLLKNLQRGHACPAECKWLYTVIKNHFPKPNLLPIYSSRVVEARRQSLTRLLRTLQASLVNRGNQRCNVLVHSVSRAFATFIVGDNPQLPELMMTLSECSSDQSTRTSVTSFMSGCSDEEDYSKDVSPSRLFQMQKQQEILQV
;
A
#
# COMPACT_ATOMS: atom_id res chain seq x y z
N MET A 1 70.03 -21.40 -33.95
CA MET A 1 69.01 -20.34 -33.91
C MET A 1 67.66 -21.01 -33.72
N GLY A 2 66.96 -20.70 -32.62
CA GLY A 2 65.63 -21.23 -32.34
C GLY A 2 65.16 -20.72 -30.98
N ILE A 3 64.49 -19.56 -30.98
CA ILE A 3 63.84 -19.00 -29.79
C ILE A 3 62.36 -19.33 -29.93
N ILE A 4 61.84 -20.18 -29.04
CA ILE A 4 60.41 -20.47 -28.94
C ILE A 4 59.80 -19.38 -28.05
N SER A 5 59.12 -18.43 -28.68
CA SER A 5 58.32 -17.41 -28.02
C SER A 5 56.96 -17.99 -27.66
N THR A 6 56.63 -18.02 -26.37
CA THR A 6 55.25 -18.21 -25.90
C THR A 6 54.53 -16.86 -25.84
N PRO A 7 53.26 -16.74 -26.29
CA PRO A 7 52.48 -15.55 -26.06
C PRO A 7 51.90 -15.52 -24.64
N VAL A 8 52.05 -14.36 -24.02
CA VAL A 8 51.50 -13.92 -22.73
C VAL A 8 49.96 -13.99 -22.75
N THR A 9 49.38 -14.70 -21.80
CA THR A 9 47.94 -14.69 -21.53
C THR A 9 47.55 -13.34 -20.91
N ASN A 10 46.91 -12.50 -21.72
CA ASN A 10 46.26 -11.27 -21.25
C ASN A 10 44.75 -11.44 -21.42
N PHE A 11 44.03 -11.72 -20.34
CA PHE A 11 42.63 -11.32 -20.15
C PHE A 11 42.31 -11.33 -18.65
N SER A 12 42.72 -10.26 -17.95
CA SER A 12 42.09 -9.91 -16.68
C SER A 12 40.68 -9.40 -16.99
N GLY A 13 39.75 -10.35 -17.10
CA GLY A 13 38.34 -10.05 -17.12
C GLY A 13 37.95 -9.47 -15.77
N HIS A 14 38.01 -8.15 -15.62
CA HIS A 14 37.24 -7.48 -14.60
C HIS A 14 35.77 -7.78 -14.89
N TYR A 15 35.25 -8.82 -14.26
CA TYR A 15 33.82 -9.04 -14.14
C TYR A 15 33.29 -7.78 -13.43
N ARG A 16 32.86 -6.79 -14.22
CA ARG A 16 31.96 -5.76 -13.72
C ARG A 16 30.71 -6.52 -13.33
N LYS A 17 30.66 -6.93 -12.07
CA LYS A 17 29.45 -7.33 -11.37
C LYS A 17 28.51 -6.16 -11.57
N ARG A 18 27.60 -6.30 -12.54
CA ARG A 18 26.57 -5.31 -12.83
C ARG A 18 25.78 -5.23 -11.53
N ALA A 19 26.04 -4.22 -10.72
CA ALA A 19 25.32 -3.99 -9.48
C ALA A 19 23.85 -4.00 -9.86
N SER A 20 23.11 -4.92 -9.24
CA SER A 20 21.69 -5.11 -9.44
C SER A 20 21.03 -3.76 -9.22
N PHE A 21 20.31 -3.25 -10.23
CA PHE A 21 19.60 -1.97 -10.16
C PHE A 21 18.62 -1.91 -8.97
N SER A 22 18.29 -3.03 -8.34
CA SER A 22 17.40 -3.18 -7.18
C SER A 22 17.99 -2.68 -5.84
N ALA A 23 19.31 -2.43 -5.73
CA ALA A 23 19.98 -2.18 -4.44
C ALA A 23 19.58 -0.88 -3.70
N ASP A 24 18.80 0.02 -4.32
CA ASP A 24 18.43 1.32 -3.74
C ASP A 24 16.97 1.42 -3.25
N LEU A 25 16.13 0.39 -3.48
CA LEU A 25 14.73 0.40 -3.05
C LEU A 25 14.58 -0.32 -1.71
N SER A 26 13.72 0.21 -0.84
CA SER A 26 13.31 -0.53 0.36
C SER A 26 12.62 -1.83 -0.05
N GLN A 27 12.79 -2.89 0.73
CA GLN A 27 12.08 -4.17 0.53
C GLN A 27 10.55 -3.96 0.37
N SER A 28 10.00 -3.00 1.12
CA SER A 28 8.58 -2.63 1.08
C SER A 28 8.09 -2.04 -0.24
N THR A 29 9.00 -1.50 -1.07
CA THR A 29 8.70 -0.82 -2.33
C THR A 29 9.34 -1.49 -3.56
N ALA A 30 10.37 -2.33 -3.39
CA ALA A 30 11.10 -2.98 -4.48
C ALA A 30 10.23 -3.86 -5.37
N TRP A 31 9.32 -4.65 -4.77
CA TRP A 31 8.41 -5.50 -5.55
C TRP A 31 7.42 -4.71 -6.39
N LEU A 32 7.13 -3.45 -6.02
CA LEU A 32 6.24 -2.57 -6.79
C LEU A 32 6.84 -2.17 -8.13
N GLU A 33 8.17 -2.22 -8.30
CA GLU A 33 8.83 -1.93 -9.58
C GLU A 33 8.44 -2.95 -10.67
N HIS A 34 8.17 -4.18 -10.24
CA HIS A 34 7.85 -5.31 -11.10
C HIS A 34 6.34 -5.64 -11.12
N LEU A 35 5.52 -4.73 -10.59
CA LEU A 35 4.08 -4.87 -10.51
C LEU A 35 3.41 -4.14 -11.69
N HIS A 36 2.55 -4.83 -12.42
CA HIS A 36 1.73 -4.25 -13.46
C HIS A 36 0.27 -4.19 -13.03
N LEU A 37 -0.32 -2.99 -13.11
CA LEU A 37 -1.71 -2.74 -12.73
C LEU A 37 -2.58 -2.42 -13.95
N ASN A 38 -3.67 -3.17 -14.07
CA ASN A 38 -4.75 -2.92 -15.02
C ASN A 38 -6.08 -2.78 -14.25
N ILE A 39 -6.88 -1.76 -14.58
CA ILE A 39 -8.19 -1.55 -13.94
C ILE A 39 -9.29 -1.70 -14.98
N ARG A 40 -10.28 -2.54 -14.65
CA ARG A 40 -11.50 -2.75 -15.42
C ARG A 40 -12.71 -2.37 -14.59
N SER A 41 -13.78 -1.93 -15.24
CA SER A 41 -15.09 -1.79 -14.60
C SER A 41 -15.91 -3.05 -14.88
N ILE A 42 -16.48 -3.63 -13.83
CA ILE A 42 -17.36 -4.81 -13.92
C ILE A 42 -18.72 -4.46 -13.33
N ASN A 43 -19.78 -5.00 -13.91
CA ASN A 43 -21.13 -4.86 -13.37
C ASN A 43 -21.43 -6.07 -12.49
N ALA A 44 -21.57 -5.88 -11.18
CA ALA A 44 -22.02 -6.97 -10.32
C ALA A 44 -23.50 -7.27 -10.67
N ASN A 45 -23.73 -8.44 -11.28
CA ASN A 45 -25.05 -8.96 -11.66
C ASN A 45 -25.74 -8.20 -12.80
N GLY A 46 -24.97 -7.60 -13.74
CA GLY A 46 -25.52 -6.93 -14.93
C GLY A 46 -26.24 -5.59 -14.67
N LYS A 47 -26.38 -5.17 -13.41
CA LYS A 47 -26.98 -3.88 -13.04
C LYS A 47 -25.91 -2.78 -12.99
N LEU A 48 -26.09 -1.70 -13.76
CA LEU A 48 -25.19 -0.52 -13.73
C LEU A 48 -25.14 0.18 -12.35
N SER A 49 -26.13 -0.04 -11.48
CA SER A 49 -26.14 0.49 -10.11
C SER A 49 -25.14 -0.20 -9.18
N LYS A 50 -24.58 -1.34 -9.58
CA LYS A 50 -23.60 -2.12 -8.80
C LYS A 50 -22.26 -2.28 -9.53
N VAL A 51 -21.76 -1.19 -10.10
CA VAL A 51 -20.43 -1.16 -10.72
C VAL A 51 -19.33 -1.33 -9.67
N GLN A 52 -18.43 -2.28 -9.92
CA GLN A 52 -17.18 -2.46 -9.20
C GLN A 52 -15.99 -2.14 -10.13
N TYR A 53 -14.88 -1.75 -9.54
CA TYR A 53 -13.62 -1.53 -10.23
C TYR A 53 -12.67 -2.64 -9.81
N GLN A 54 -12.37 -3.52 -10.77
CA GLN A 54 -11.47 -4.64 -10.60
C GLN A 54 -10.06 -4.20 -10.96
N VAL A 55 -9.14 -4.35 -10.02
CA VAL A 55 -7.70 -4.24 -10.28
C VAL A 55 -7.20 -5.64 -10.60
N GLN A 56 -6.65 -5.84 -11.79
CA GLN A 56 -5.82 -6.98 -12.12
C GLN A 56 -4.36 -6.57 -11.87
N ALA A 57 -3.70 -7.31 -11.01
CA ALA A 57 -2.31 -7.12 -10.65
C ALA A 57 -1.50 -8.32 -11.17
N THR A 58 -0.40 -8.01 -11.83
CA THR A 58 0.55 -8.98 -12.37
C THR A 58 1.92 -8.64 -11.81
N TYR A 59 2.51 -9.54 -11.04
CA TYR A 59 3.87 -9.39 -10.53
C TYR A 59 4.79 -10.33 -11.29
N THR A 60 5.80 -9.77 -11.93
CA THR A 60 6.80 -10.52 -12.70
C THR A 60 8.13 -10.48 -11.93
N PRO A 61 8.47 -11.52 -11.15
CA PRO A 61 9.67 -11.49 -10.33
C PRO A 61 10.94 -11.19 -11.16
N PRO A 62 11.91 -10.44 -10.62
CA PRO A 62 13.17 -10.16 -11.33
C PRO A 62 14.03 -11.42 -11.53
N CYS A 63 13.79 -12.48 -10.76
CA CYS A 63 14.47 -13.77 -10.91
C CYS A 63 13.74 -14.63 -11.94
N CYS A 64 14.45 -15.08 -12.98
CA CYS A 64 13.89 -15.87 -14.07
C CYS A 64 13.33 -17.26 -13.67
N GLN A 65 13.49 -17.66 -12.40
CA GLN A 65 13.06 -18.97 -11.90
C GLN A 65 11.68 -18.93 -11.23
N ASP A 66 11.24 -17.75 -10.80
CA ASP A 66 9.97 -17.60 -10.09
C ASP A 66 8.84 -17.36 -11.10
N PRO A 67 7.69 -18.02 -10.95
CA PRO A 67 6.56 -17.84 -11.85
C PRO A 67 5.94 -16.44 -11.69
N GLU A 68 5.34 -15.95 -12.78
CA GLU A 68 4.51 -14.75 -12.74
C GLU A 68 3.29 -14.98 -11.83
N LEU A 69 3.02 -14.01 -10.94
CA LEU A 69 1.85 -14.03 -10.08
C LEU A 69 0.79 -13.08 -10.62
N VAL A 70 -0.42 -13.59 -10.83
CA VAL A 70 -1.56 -12.79 -11.31
C VAL A 70 -2.72 -12.93 -10.35
N TRP A 71 -3.27 -11.80 -9.90
CA TRP A 71 -4.46 -11.80 -9.06
C TRP A 71 -5.39 -10.65 -9.42
N THR A 72 -6.62 -10.73 -8.91
CA THR A 72 -7.60 -9.65 -9.09
C THR A 72 -8.25 -9.27 -7.78
N VAL A 73 -8.52 -7.97 -7.61
CA VAL A 73 -9.24 -7.42 -6.46
C VAL A 73 -10.35 -6.52 -6.98
N SER A 74 -11.60 -6.92 -6.73
CA SER A 74 -12.80 -6.18 -7.14
C SER A 74 -13.34 -5.37 -5.97
N ARG A 75 -13.49 -4.06 -6.14
CA ARG A 75 -14.02 -3.20 -5.08
C ARG A 75 -15.03 -2.19 -5.60
N PRO A 76 -16.10 -1.87 -4.84
CA PRO A 76 -17.00 -0.76 -5.18
C PRO A 76 -16.26 0.58 -5.09
N PHE A 77 -16.78 1.61 -5.76
CA PHE A 77 -16.16 2.95 -5.73
C PHE A 77 -15.95 3.50 -4.31
N ASN A 78 -16.83 3.13 -3.38
CA ASN A 78 -16.71 3.52 -1.97
C ASN A 78 -15.39 3.06 -1.34
N ALA A 79 -14.89 1.88 -1.68
CA ALA A 79 -13.60 1.41 -1.16
C ALA A 79 -12.45 2.33 -1.60
N TYR A 80 -12.45 2.78 -2.86
CA TYR A 80 -11.46 3.75 -3.36
C TYR A 80 -11.57 5.10 -2.65
N ARG A 81 -12.79 5.53 -2.27
CA ARG A 81 -12.97 6.76 -1.47
C ARG A 81 -12.35 6.63 -0.08
N HIS A 82 -12.50 5.47 0.55
CA HIS A 82 -11.85 5.19 1.85
C HIS A 82 -10.33 5.13 1.71
N PHE A 83 -9.85 4.44 0.67
CA PHE A 83 -8.43 4.37 0.36
C PHE A 83 -7.82 5.77 0.16
N ARG A 84 -8.48 6.64 -0.61
CA ARG A 84 -8.06 8.05 -0.76
C ARG A 84 -7.98 8.77 0.58
N LYS A 85 -8.97 8.60 1.47
CA LYS A 85 -8.95 9.21 2.80
C LYS A 85 -7.75 8.71 3.62
N GLN A 86 -7.48 7.40 3.59
CA GLN A 86 -6.32 6.81 4.26
C GLN A 86 -4.99 7.37 3.72
N LEU A 87 -4.84 7.44 2.40
CA LEU A 87 -3.64 8.02 1.77
C LEU A 87 -3.42 9.47 2.18
N LEU A 88 -4.46 10.30 2.12
CA LEU A 88 -4.36 11.72 2.51
C LEU A 88 -4.08 11.89 4.01
N LYS A 89 -4.55 10.97 4.85
CA LYS A 89 -4.22 10.95 6.28
C LYS A 89 -2.74 10.58 6.48
N ASN A 90 -2.28 9.52 5.83
CA ASN A 90 -0.90 9.01 5.95
C ASN A 90 0.13 10.01 5.42
N LEU A 91 -0.16 10.68 4.31
CA LEU A 91 0.73 11.72 3.75
C LEU A 91 0.87 12.94 4.65
N GLN A 92 -0.06 13.12 5.61
CA GLN A 92 -0.18 14.25 6.53
C GLN A 92 -0.29 15.60 5.81
N ARG A 93 -1.19 16.47 6.26
CA ARG A 93 -1.22 17.84 5.74
C ARG A 93 0.04 18.57 6.19
N GLY A 94 0.94 18.88 5.25
CA GLY A 94 2.13 19.67 5.55
C GLY A 94 3.36 18.87 5.99
N HIS A 95 3.43 17.57 5.69
CA HIS A 95 4.68 16.83 5.86
C HIS A 95 5.81 17.50 5.07
N ALA A 96 6.83 17.96 5.80
CA ALA A 96 7.99 18.63 5.24
C ALA A 96 9.11 17.61 5.00
N CYS A 97 9.36 17.30 3.74
CA CYS A 97 10.45 16.42 3.32
C CYS A 97 10.93 16.81 1.92
N PRO A 98 12.14 16.39 1.51
CA PRO A 98 12.60 16.56 0.14
C PRO A 98 11.90 15.65 -0.88
N ALA A 99 11.12 14.66 -0.42
CA ALA A 99 10.37 13.74 -1.27
C ALA A 99 9.06 14.35 -1.80
N GLU A 100 8.39 13.63 -2.69
CA GLU A 100 7.19 14.08 -3.40
C GLU A 100 5.91 14.17 -2.54
N CYS A 101 5.96 13.96 -1.22
CA CYS A 101 4.77 13.87 -0.35
C CYS A 101 3.76 15.01 -0.56
N LYS A 102 4.23 16.27 -0.62
CA LYS A 102 3.37 17.45 -0.83
C LYS A 102 2.70 17.44 -2.20
N TRP A 103 3.46 17.06 -3.23
CA TRP A 103 2.94 16.93 -4.58
C TRP A 103 1.92 15.80 -4.67
N LEU A 104 2.26 14.62 -4.15
CA LEU A 104 1.40 13.44 -4.17
C LEU A 104 0.10 13.66 -3.39
N TYR A 105 0.17 14.35 -2.25
CA TYR A 105 -1.02 14.80 -1.51
C TYR A 105 -1.94 15.64 -2.39
N THR A 106 -1.38 16.61 -3.09
CA THR A 106 -2.12 17.50 -4.00
C THR A 106 -2.74 16.73 -5.15
N VAL A 107 -1.99 15.78 -5.73
CA VAL A 107 -2.46 14.94 -6.82
C VAL A 107 -3.65 14.09 -6.39
N ILE A 108 -3.53 13.37 -5.28
CA ILE A 108 -4.60 12.53 -4.73
C ILE A 108 -5.80 13.36 -4.31
N LYS A 109 -5.57 14.57 -3.78
CA LYS A 109 -6.66 15.46 -3.38
C LYS A 109 -7.45 15.94 -4.61
N ASN A 110 -6.76 16.37 -5.66
CA ASN A 110 -7.38 17.13 -6.76
C ASN A 110 -7.82 16.27 -7.94
N HIS A 111 -7.11 15.17 -8.23
CA HIS A 111 -7.40 14.31 -9.39
C HIS A 111 -8.22 13.07 -9.06
N PHE A 112 -8.55 12.84 -7.79
CA PHE A 112 -9.44 11.74 -7.44
C PHE A 112 -10.85 11.98 -8.00
N PRO A 113 -11.48 10.98 -8.65
CA PRO A 113 -12.79 11.14 -9.24
C PRO A 113 -13.83 11.59 -8.18
N LYS A 114 -14.57 12.65 -8.49
CA LYS A 114 -15.57 13.18 -7.56
C LYS A 114 -16.75 12.20 -7.41
N PRO A 115 -17.38 12.14 -6.21
CA PRO A 115 -18.67 11.47 -6.09
C PRO A 115 -19.70 12.22 -6.94
N ASN A 116 -20.56 11.49 -7.64
CA ASN A 116 -21.69 12.12 -8.32
C ASN A 116 -22.75 12.43 -7.26
N LEU A 117 -23.30 13.64 -7.30
CA LEU A 117 -24.41 14.04 -6.42
C LEU A 117 -25.72 13.33 -6.80
N LEU A 118 -25.83 12.88 -8.04
CA LEU A 118 -26.93 12.06 -8.54
C LEU A 118 -26.41 10.67 -8.91
N PRO A 119 -27.17 9.59 -8.63
CA PRO A 119 -26.82 8.21 -8.95
C PRO A 119 -26.97 7.91 -10.45
N ILE A 120 -26.48 8.80 -11.31
CA ILE A 120 -26.42 8.57 -12.76
C ILE A 120 -25.18 7.72 -13.02
N TYR A 121 -25.40 6.42 -13.12
CA TYR A 121 -24.42 5.45 -13.59
C TYR A 121 -24.58 5.38 -15.10
N SER A 122 -23.89 6.25 -15.84
CA SER A 122 -23.73 6.11 -17.29
C SER A 122 -22.40 5.42 -17.59
N SER A 123 -22.33 4.71 -18.71
CA SER A 123 -21.09 4.09 -19.19
C SER A 123 -19.95 5.11 -19.26
N ARG A 124 -20.24 6.34 -19.71
CA ARG A 124 -19.29 7.46 -19.75
C ARG A 124 -18.72 7.82 -18.38
N VAL A 125 -19.57 7.91 -17.36
CA VAL A 125 -19.17 8.22 -15.98
C VAL A 125 -18.33 7.09 -15.39
N VAL A 126 -18.74 5.84 -15.63
CA VAL A 126 -18.02 4.65 -15.17
C VAL A 126 -16.62 4.61 -15.80
N GLU A 127 -16.52 4.85 -17.09
CA GLU A 127 -15.25 4.83 -17.83
C GLU A 127 -14.33 5.98 -17.41
N ALA A 128 -14.84 7.21 -17.30
CA ALA A 128 -14.07 8.36 -16.82
C ALA A 128 -13.51 8.12 -15.41
N ARG A 129 -14.33 7.51 -14.54
CA ARG A 129 -13.91 7.12 -13.20
C ARG A 129 -12.84 6.03 -13.24
N ARG A 130 -13.03 4.98 -14.05
CA ARG A 130 -12.04 3.90 -14.24
C ARG A 130 -10.68 4.48 -14.65
N GLN A 131 -10.64 5.34 -15.66
CA GLN A 131 -9.41 5.97 -16.12
C GLN A 131 -8.74 6.83 -15.03
N SER A 132 -9.54 7.60 -14.27
CA SER A 132 -9.02 8.42 -13.17
C SER A 132 -8.40 7.57 -12.06
N LEU A 133 -9.03 6.43 -11.72
CA LEU A 133 -8.47 5.47 -10.78
C LEU A 133 -7.19 4.83 -11.33
N THR A 134 -7.14 4.49 -12.62
CA THR A 134 -5.92 3.94 -13.25
C THR A 134 -4.76 4.91 -13.14
N ARG A 135 -4.98 6.19 -13.47
CA ARG A 135 -3.96 7.23 -13.33
C ARG A 135 -3.49 7.35 -11.88
N LEU A 136 -4.42 7.42 -10.94
CA LEU A 136 -4.10 7.53 -9.51
C LEU A 136 -3.22 6.38 -9.01
N LEU A 137 -3.60 5.12 -9.29
CA LEU A 137 -2.83 3.97 -8.82
C LEU A 137 -1.44 3.91 -9.45
N ARG A 138 -1.32 4.23 -10.75
CA ARG A 138 -0.02 4.29 -11.43
C ARG A 138 0.86 5.41 -10.91
N THR A 139 0.28 6.58 -10.63
CA THR A 139 1.02 7.70 -10.03
C THR A 139 1.50 7.36 -8.62
N LEU A 140 0.65 6.73 -7.80
CA LEU A 140 1.03 6.24 -6.48
C LEU A 140 2.21 5.26 -6.58
N GLN A 141 2.09 4.26 -7.44
CA GLN A 141 3.13 3.27 -7.67
C GLN A 141 4.45 3.94 -8.12
N ALA A 142 4.39 4.84 -9.11
CA ALA A 142 5.55 5.56 -9.61
C ALA A 142 6.26 6.35 -8.51
N SER A 143 5.53 7.06 -7.64
CA SER A 143 6.12 7.75 -6.50
C SER A 143 6.71 6.79 -5.47
N LEU A 144 6.10 5.62 -5.25
CA LEU A 144 6.61 4.63 -4.29
C LEU A 144 7.89 3.94 -4.77
N VAL A 145 8.09 3.77 -6.08
CA VAL A 145 9.32 3.20 -6.66
C VAL A 145 10.35 4.27 -7.04
N ASN A 146 10.02 5.56 -6.91
CA ASN A 146 10.96 6.63 -7.18
C ASN A 146 12.09 6.62 -6.13
N ARG A 147 13.34 6.47 -6.57
CA ARG A 147 14.52 6.43 -5.70
C ARG A 147 14.68 7.70 -4.85
N GLY A 148 14.30 8.87 -5.38
CA GLY A 148 14.32 10.13 -4.63
C GLY A 148 13.40 10.15 -3.42
N ASN A 149 12.37 9.28 -3.41
CA ASN A 149 11.40 9.18 -2.33
C ASN A 149 11.75 8.15 -1.26
N GLN A 150 12.77 7.30 -1.47
CA GLN A 150 13.08 6.17 -0.58
C GLN A 150 13.60 6.58 0.80
N ARG A 151 14.02 7.85 0.96
CA ARG A 151 14.43 8.40 2.27
C ARG A 151 13.26 8.91 3.12
N CYS A 152 12.04 8.89 2.59
CA CYS A 152 10.86 9.37 3.30
C CYS A 152 10.09 8.21 3.94
N ASN A 153 10.14 8.12 5.28
CA ASN A 153 9.44 7.08 6.03
C ASN A 153 7.92 7.10 5.83
N VAL A 154 7.34 8.27 5.57
CA VAL A 154 5.90 8.38 5.28
C VAL A 154 5.56 7.64 3.99
N LEU A 155 6.34 7.81 2.92
CA LEU A 155 6.10 7.11 1.66
C LEU A 155 6.43 5.62 1.78
N VAL A 156 7.63 5.31 2.27
CA VAL A 156 8.18 3.95 2.27
C VAL A 156 7.49 3.02 3.27
N HIS A 157 6.91 3.52 4.36
CA HIS A 157 6.18 2.66 5.31
C HIS A 157 4.68 2.90 5.28
N SER A 158 4.23 4.14 5.48
CA SER A 158 2.80 4.39 5.70
C SER A 158 1.98 4.35 4.42
N VAL A 159 2.48 4.95 3.34
CA VAL A 159 1.78 4.98 2.05
C VAL A 159 1.95 3.65 1.31
N SER A 160 3.15 3.07 1.31
CA SER A 160 3.43 1.76 0.71
C SER A 160 2.54 0.66 1.32
N ARG A 161 2.43 0.60 2.65
CA ARG A 161 1.58 -0.37 3.35
C ARG A 161 0.12 -0.21 2.96
N ALA A 162 -0.41 1.02 2.99
CA ALA A 162 -1.78 1.28 2.59
C ALA A 162 -2.05 0.87 1.13
N PHE A 163 -1.10 1.17 0.23
CA PHE A 163 -1.18 0.79 -1.18
C PHE A 163 -1.15 -0.74 -1.33
N ALA A 164 -0.18 -1.41 -0.72
CA ALA A 164 -0.03 -2.86 -0.78
C ALA A 164 -1.27 -3.59 -0.25
N THR A 165 -1.76 -3.22 0.94
CA THR A 165 -2.99 -3.79 1.51
C THR A 165 -4.19 -3.60 0.58
N PHE A 166 -4.29 -2.44 -0.08
CA PHE A 166 -5.39 -2.17 -1.01
C PHE A 166 -5.34 -3.07 -2.25
N ILE A 167 -4.15 -3.25 -2.83
CA ILE A 167 -3.90 -3.98 -4.08
C ILE A 167 -3.86 -5.51 -3.89
N VAL A 168 -3.31 -5.99 -2.78
CA VAL A 168 -3.31 -7.42 -2.44
C VAL A 168 -4.70 -7.86 -2.00
N GLY A 169 -5.39 -7.02 -1.21
CA GLY A 169 -6.68 -7.37 -0.63
C GLY A 169 -6.61 -8.60 0.26
N ASP A 170 -7.69 -9.37 0.32
CA ASP A 170 -7.80 -10.56 1.18
C ASP A 170 -7.31 -11.83 0.46
N ASN A 171 -6.28 -11.71 -0.39
CA ASN A 171 -5.81 -12.82 -1.20
C ASN A 171 -4.92 -13.78 -0.37
N PRO A 172 -5.37 -15.02 -0.08
CA PRO A 172 -4.64 -15.96 0.77
C PRO A 172 -3.44 -16.61 0.06
N GLN A 173 -3.23 -16.35 -1.24
CA GLN A 173 -2.13 -16.92 -2.03
C GLN A 173 -0.88 -16.01 -2.11
N LEU A 174 -0.96 -14.78 -1.59
CA LEU A 174 0.16 -13.84 -1.47
C LEU A 174 0.89 -13.75 -0.09
N PRO A 175 0.81 -14.72 0.85
CA PRO A 175 1.47 -14.61 2.16
C PRO A 175 2.95 -14.27 2.09
N GLU A 176 3.68 -14.83 1.12
CA GLU A 176 5.13 -14.61 0.99
C GLU A 176 5.47 -13.17 0.62
N LEU A 177 4.71 -12.56 -0.29
CA LEU A 177 4.84 -11.14 -0.62
C LEU A 177 4.47 -10.25 0.59
N MET A 178 3.42 -10.63 1.35
CA MET A 178 3.03 -9.92 2.57
C MET A 178 4.05 -10.06 3.71
N MET A 179 4.75 -11.18 3.81
CA MET A 179 5.81 -11.41 4.81
C MET A 179 6.96 -10.41 4.63
N THR A 180 7.39 -10.19 3.37
CA THR A 180 8.42 -9.17 3.05
C THR A 180 7.99 -7.72 3.35
N LEU A 181 6.68 -7.45 3.36
CA LEU A 181 6.11 -6.15 3.73
C LEU A 181 5.96 -5.97 5.26
N SER A 182 5.92 -7.07 6.01
CA SER A 182 5.70 -7.10 7.46
C SER A 182 7.00 -6.91 8.25
N GLU A 183 8.12 -7.46 7.77
CA GLU A 183 9.44 -7.38 8.42
C GLU A 183 9.94 -5.93 8.62
N CYS A 184 9.41 -4.97 7.86
CA CYS A 184 9.72 -3.54 7.99
C CYS A 184 9.07 -2.84 9.21
N SER A 185 8.48 -3.59 10.16
CA SER A 185 7.80 -3.05 11.35
C SER A 185 8.54 -3.29 12.67
N SER A 186 9.67 -4.01 12.66
CA SER A 186 10.32 -4.52 13.87
C SER A 186 11.65 -3.82 14.17
N ASP A 187 11.63 -2.50 14.35
CA ASP A 187 12.68 -1.80 15.07
C ASP A 187 12.13 -1.31 16.41
N GLN A 188 12.03 -2.23 17.37
CA GLN A 188 11.98 -1.84 18.77
C GLN A 188 12.82 -2.80 19.62
N SER A 189 14.04 -2.34 19.89
CA SER A 189 14.74 -2.45 21.17
C SER A 189 14.88 -3.84 21.80
N THR A 190 16.07 -4.43 21.67
CA THR A 190 16.67 -5.24 22.75
C THR A 190 18.18 -5.30 22.61
N ARG A 191 18.88 -4.33 23.21
CA ARG A 191 20.25 -4.51 23.73
C ARG A 191 20.34 -3.88 25.11
N THR A 192 19.86 -4.61 26.12
CA THR A 192 20.52 -4.74 27.42
C THR A 192 20.00 -6.02 28.05
N SER A 193 20.87 -7.04 28.10
CA SER A 193 20.57 -8.34 28.66
C SER A 193 20.76 -8.34 30.18
N VAL A 194 19.74 -8.88 30.87
CA VAL A 194 19.71 -9.59 32.16
C VAL A 194 20.61 -9.13 33.32
N THR A 195 19.95 -8.72 34.40
CA THR A 195 20.14 -9.38 35.71
C THR A 195 18.77 -9.67 36.32
N SER A 196 18.54 -10.95 36.64
CA SER A 196 17.37 -11.47 37.33
C SER A 196 17.66 -11.54 38.83
N PHE A 197 16.82 -10.93 39.67
CA PHE A 197 16.74 -11.26 41.09
C PHE A 197 15.28 -11.30 41.52
N MET A 198 14.92 -12.42 42.14
CA MET A 198 13.60 -12.78 42.67
C MET A 198 13.28 -12.03 43.97
N SER A 199 12.00 -11.70 44.20
CA SER A 199 11.28 -11.55 45.49
C SER A 199 10.08 -10.61 45.24
N GLY A 200 8.84 -10.77 45.71
CA GLY A 200 8.15 -11.65 46.65
C GLY A 200 6.67 -11.20 46.67
N CYS A 201 5.77 -12.03 47.20
CA CYS A 201 4.30 -11.88 47.19
C CYS A 201 3.74 -10.59 47.83
N SER A 202 2.58 -10.10 47.34
CA SER A 202 1.38 -9.86 48.16
C SER A 202 0.14 -9.64 47.28
N ASP A 203 -0.98 -10.24 47.70
CA ASP A 203 -2.36 -9.94 47.30
C ASP A 203 -2.66 -8.44 47.44
N GLU A 204 -3.51 -7.91 46.54
CA GLU A 204 -4.57 -6.95 46.86
C GLU A 204 -5.60 -6.97 45.71
N GLU A 205 -6.86 -7.25 46.04
CA GLU A 205 -8.00 -7.10 45.15
C GLU A 205 -8.36 -5.61 45.00
N ASP A 206 -8.62 -5.12 43.79
CA ASP A 206 -9.49 -3.95 43.65
C ASP A 206 -10.36 -4.01 42.38
N TYR A 207 -11.62 -3.71 42.66
CA TYR A 207 -12.79 -3.75 41.83
C TYR A 207 -12.95 -2.40 41.13
N SER A 208 -13.08 -2.38 39.80
CA SER A 208 -13.83 -1.31 39.13
C SER A 208 -14.39 -1.77 37.80
N LYS A 209 -15.72 -1.91 37.80
CA LYS A 209 -16.58 -1.99 36.64
C LYS A 209 -16.86 -0.59 36.08
N ASP A 210 -17.31 -0.60 34.82
CA ASP A 210 -18.13 0.40 34.13
C ASP A 210 -17.39 1.54 33.40
N VAL A 211 -17.81 2.01 32.22
CA VAL A 211 -18.85 1.62 31.26
C VAL A 211 -18.51 2.31 29.93
N SER A 212 -18.75 1.63 28.81
CA SER A 212 -18.66 2.20 27.45
C SER A 212 -19.85 3.14 27.14
N PRO A 213 -19.64 4.40 26.71
CA PRO A 213 -20.73 5.30 26.35
C PRO A 213 -21.10 5.14 24.87
N SER A 214 -21.81 4.06 24.54
CA SER A 214 -22.29 3.79 23.17
C SER A 214 -23.80 3.54 23.09
N ARG A 215 -24.62 4.15 23.96
CA ARG A 215 -26.10 4.08 23.88
C ARG A 215 -26.81 5.35 24.39
N LEU A 216 -26.47 6.51 23.84
CA LEU A 216 -27.16 7.78 24.16
C LEU A 216 -27.61 8.56 22.92
N PHE A 217 -27.99 7.85 21.85
CA PHE A 217 -28.65 8.44 20.69
C PHE A 217 -29.72 7.50 20.11
N GLN A 218 -30.71 7.11 20.93
CA GLN A 218 -31.90 6.46 20.38
C GLN A 218 -33.20 6.61 21.18
N MET A 219 -33.28 7.57 22.11
CA MET A 219 -34.53 7.86 22.85
C MET A 219 -34.87 9.35 22.89
N GLN A 220 -34.76 10.06 21.76
CA GLN A 220 -35.21 11.46 21.72
C GLN A 220 -35.73 11.91 20.35
N LYS A 221 -36.41 11.01 19.62
CA LYS A 221 -37.19 11.41 18.44
C LYS A 221 -38.48 10.59 18.29
N GLN A 222 -39.28 10.57 19.35
CA GLN A 222 -40.64 10.02 19.29
C GLN A 222 -41.58 10.72 20.29
N GLN A 223 -41.49 12.04 20.40
CA GLN A 223 -42.40 12.85 21.23
C GLN A 223 -42.78 14.21 20.63
N GLU A 224 -42.75 14.34 19.30
CA GLU A 224 -43.32 15.49 18.57
C GLU A 224 -44.39 14.99 17.59
N ILE A 225 -45.39 14.27 18.10
CA ILE A 225 -46.71 14.12 17.43
C ILE A 225 -47.76 14.07 18.54
N LEU A 226 -48.09 15.23 19.11
CA LEU A 226 -49.39 15.58 19.70
C LEU A 226 -49.21 16.97 20.36
N GLN A 227 -50.09 17.91 20.01
CA GLN A 227 -50.07 19.36 20.28
C GLN A 227 -49.30 20.19 19.24
N VAL A 228 -49.89 20.39 18.06
CA VAL A 228 -50.82 21.50 17.72
C VAL A 228 -51.73 21.03 16.61
#